data_AF-A0A6V7NNN8-F1
#
_entry.id   AF-A0A6V7NNN8-F1
#
_cell.length_a   1.000
_cell.length_b   1.000
_cell.length_c   1.000
_cell.angle_alpha   90.00
_cell.angle_beta   90.00
_cell.angle_gamma   90.00
#
_symmetry.space_group_name_H-M   'P 1'
#
loop_
_entity.id
_entity.type
_entity.pdbx_description
1 polymer ?
#
loop_
_entity_poly.entity_id
_entity_poly.type
_entity_poly.pdbx_seq_one_letter_code
_entity_poly.pdbx_strand_id
1 'polypeptide(L)'
;MALKDCIYEARSVEKLEEKWLAMLKDYDLEGDLWLENLYAIRERWSEVHCHESFCAEITSTQSCESLNNHLKNTFSKKLSLGEFMKEYERSIKRLREKELSEDLKSRQSKPIPF
;
A
#
# COMPACT_ATOMS: atom_id res chain seq x y z
N MET A 1 -10.39 4.43 13.61
CA MET A 1 -9.02 3.94 13.92
C MET A 1 -8.14 4.96 13.24
N ALA A 2 -7.73 6.01 13.96
CA ALA A 2 -7.46 7.32 13.36
C ALA A 2 -6.51 7.32 12.14
N LEU A 3 -5.50 6.45 12.12
CA LEU A 3 -4.63 6.28 10.95
C LEU A 3 -5.34 5.65 9.72
N LYS A 4 -6.20 4.64 9.91
CA LYS A 4 -7.00 4.08 8.81
C LYS A 4 -7.92 5.13 8.20
N ASP A 5 -8.47 5.98 9.05
CA ASP A 5 -9.39 7.04 8.64
C ASP A 5 -8.64 8.12 7.82
N CYS A 6 -7.32 8.28 8.02
CA CYS A 6 -6.44 9.07 7.17
C CYS A 6 -6.12 8.35 5.84
N ILE A 7 -5.85 7.04 5.88
CA ILE A 7 -5.41 6.27 4.70
C ILE A 7 -6.55 6.07 3.69
N TYR A 8 -7.74 5.67 4.15
CA TYR A 8 -8.82 5.15 3.29
C TYR A 8 -10.07 6.03 3.24
N GLU A 9 -10.26 6.93 4.20
CA GLU A 9 -11.49 7.74 4.26
C GLU A 9 -11.28 9.22 3.92
N ALA A 10 -10.02 9.65 3.76
CA ALA A 10 -9.73 10.97 3.22
C ALA A 10 -10.10 10.98 1.74
N ARG A 11 -11.03 11.87 1.35
CA ARG A 11 -11.46 12.04 -0.06
C ARG A 11 -10.78 13.23 -0.76
N SER A 12 -9.98 13.99 -0.02
CA SER A 12 -9.19 15.10 -0.55
C SER A 12 -7.94 15.29 0.30
N VAL A 13 -6.95 15.99 -0.24
CA VAL A 13 -5.69 16.27 0.47
C VAL A 13 -5.97 17.10 1.73
N GLU A 14 -6.89 18.05 1.66
CA GLU A 14 -7.27 18.88 2.81
C GLU A 14 -7.90 18.04 3.93
N LYS A 15 -8.72 17.04 3.58
CA LYS A 15 -9.31 16.12 4.55
C LYS A 15 -8.28 15.15 5.13
N LEU A 16 -7.26 14.76 4.36
CA LEU A 16 -6.13 13.99 4.87
C LEU A 16 -5.37 14.80 5.93
N GLU A 17 -5.04 16.06 5.63
CA GLU A 17 -4.31 16.94 6.54
C GLU A 17 -5.10 17.19 7.84
N GLU A 18 -6.40 17.49 7.73
CA GLU A 18 -7.27 17.69 8.87
C GLU A 18 -7.32 16.46 9.78
N LYS A 19 -7.53 15.27 9.21
CA LYS A 19 -7.57 14.01 9.97
C LYS A 19 -6.21 13.63 10.55
N TRP A 20 -5.13 13.89 9.82
CA TRP A 20 -3.77 13.62 10.28
C TRP A 20 -3.40 14.48 11.49
N LEU A 21 -3.67 15.77 11.43
CA LEU A 21 -3.43 16.69 12.55
C LEU A 21 -4.32 16.36 13.76
N ALA A 22 -5.59 16.02 13.53
CA ALA A 22 -6.49 15.57 14.59
C ALA A 22 -5.96 14.30 15.26
N MET A 23 -5.47 13.31 14.49
CA MET A 23 -4.84 12.11 15.03
C MET A 23 -3.60 12.43 15.87
N LEU A 24 -2.70 13.29 15.39
CA LEU A 24 -1.50 13.64 16.15
C LEU A 24 -1.87 14.28 17.50
N LYS A 25 -2.86 15.18 17.49
CA LYS A 25 -3.30 15.88 18.69
C LYS A 25 -4.06 14.98 19.68
N ASP A 26 -4.98 14.15 19.19
CA ASP A 26 -5.82 13.28 20.03
C ASP A 26 -5.01 12.22 20.77
N TYR A 27 -3.84 11.86 20.24
CA TYR A 27 -2.96 10.84 20.79
C TYR A 27 -1.63 11.40 21.34
N ASP A 28 -1.45 12.73 21.35
CA ASP A 28 -0.21 13.40 21.79
C ASP A 28 1.05 12.86 21.09
N LEU A 29 0.95 12.67 19.77
CA LEU A 29 2.00 12.09 18.91
C LEU A 29 2.78 13.17 18.14
N GLU A 30 2.62 14.44 18.50
CA GLU A 30 3.33 15.55 17.88
C GLU A 30 4.84 15.41 18.08
N GLY A 31 5.62 15.50 17.00
CA GLY A 31 7.08 15.33 17.03
C GLY A 31 7.57 13.88 17.06
N ASP A 32 6.69 12.89 16.90
CA ASP A 32 7.11 11.51 16.70
C ASP A 32 7.80 11.35 15.33
N LEU A 33 9.10 11.06 15.36
CA LEU A 33 9.94 10.95 14.17
C LEU A 33 9.45 9.87 13.19
N TRP A 34 8.81 8.81 13.69
CA TRP A 34 8.29 7.76 12.82
C TRP A 34 7.06 8.27 12.03
N LEU A 35 6.16 8.99 12.69
CA LEU A 35 5.01 9.61 12.04
C LEU A 35 5.41 10.74 11.09
N GLU A 36 6.43 11.54 11.43
CA GLU A 36 6.97 12.55 10.51
C GLU A 36 7.51 11.90 9.23
N ASN A 37 8.30 10.83 9.37
CA ASN A 37 8.81 10.08 8.22
C ASN A 37 7.68 9.42 7.42
N LEU A 38 6.67 8.88 8.09
CA LEU A 38 5.48 8.33 7.43
C LEU A 38 4.77 9.41 6.62
N TYR A 39 4.56 10.59 7.20
CA TYR A 39 3.91 11.71 6.52
C TYR A 39 4.73 12.26 5.35
N ALA A 40 6.06 12.24 5.46
CA ALA A 40 6.96 12.63 4.37
C ALA A 40 6.77 11.77 3.11
N ILE A 41 6.35 10.51 3.25
CA ILE A 41 6.07 9.60 2.14
C ILE A 41 4.57 9.43 1.84
N ARG A 42 3.71 10.37 2.28
CA ARG A 42 2.24 10.29 2.13
C ARG A 42 1.72 10.06 0.72
N GLU A 43 2.44 10.53 -0.30
CA GLU A 43 2.10 10.26 -1.70
C GLU A 43 2.10 8.76 -2.05
N ARG A 44 2.85 7.93 -1.29
CA ARG A 44 2.96 6.48 -1.55
C ARG A 44 1.88 5.64 -0.88
N TRP A 45 1.25 6.13 0.18
CA TRP A 45 0.30 5.34 0.97
C TRP A 45 -1.09 5.95 1.08
N SER A 46 -1.24 7.25 0.86
CA SER A 46 -2.56 7.90 0.95
C SER A 46 -3.32 7.74 -0.35
N GLU A 47 -4.60 7.38 -0.23
CA GLU A 47 -5.46 7.12 -1.38
C GLU A 47 -5.73 8.38 -2.20
N VAL A 48 -5.79 9.55 -1.55
CA VAL A 48 -6.01 10.86 -2.19
C VAL A 48 -4.90 11.26 -3.17
N HIS A 49 -3.69 10.74 -2.96
CA HIS A 49 -2.55 10.94 -3.87
C HIS A 49 -2.42 9.82 -4.92
N CYS A 50 -3.21 8.75 -4.80
CA CYS A 50 -3.20 7.58 -5.67
C CYS A 50 -4.31 7.63 -6.75
N HIS A 51 -4.97 8.77 -6.92
CA HIS A 51 -6.19 8.93 -7.73
C HIS A 51 -6.02 8.63 -9.24
N GLU A 52 -4.80 8.41 -9.72
CA GLU A 52 -4.51 8.06 -11.12
C GLU A 52 -4.33 6.55 -11.36
N SER A 53 -4.36 5.70 -10.33
CA SER A 53 -4.16 4.26 -10.48
C SER A 53 -5.06 3.44 -9.55
N PHE A 54 -6.12 2.85 -10.12
CA PHE A 54 -6.97 1.90 -9.41
C PHE A 54 -6.25 0.56 -9.28
N CYS A 55 -5.60 0.34 -8.14
CA CYS A 55 -4.93 -0.93 -7.84
C CYS A 55 -5.81 -1.83 -6.96
N ALA A 56 -6.82 -2.48 -7.56
CA ALA A 56 -7.77 -3.35 -6.86
C ALA A 56 -7.11 -4.54 -6.14
N GLU A 57 -6.00 -5.04 -6.67
CA GLU A 57 -5.33 -6.21 -6.08
C GLU A 57 -4.33 -5.83 -4.98
N ILE A 58 -3.80 -4.59 -4.98
CA ILE A 58 -2.80 -4.11 -4.01
C ILE A 58 -3.45 -3.67 -2.70
N THR A 59 -4.69 -3.14 -2.76
CA THR A 59 -5.47 -2.75 -1.57
C THR A 59 -6.02 -3.95 -0.80
N SER A 60 -6.10 -5.14 -1.42
CA SER A 60 -6.51 -6.37 -0.73
C SER A 60 -5.39 -6.90 0.16
N THR A 61 -5.63 -6.96 1.48
CA THR A 61 -4.71 -7.58 2.44
C THR A 61 -4.42 -9.04 2.12
N GLN A 62 -5.32 -9.74 1.41
CA GLN A 62 -5.13 -11.14 0.99
C GLN A 62 -3.88 -11.33 0.13
N SER A 63 -3.54 -10.37 -0.72
CA SER A 63 -2.39 -10.44 -1.61
C SER A 63 -1.10 -10.37 -0.79
N CYS A 64 -1.05 -9.46 0.19
CA CYS A 64 0.07 -9.30 1.10
C CYS A 64 0.18 -10.46 2.10
N GLU A 65 -0.96 -10.99 2.58
CA GLU A 65 -1.01 -12.18 3.44
C GLU A 65 -0.54 -13.43 2.71
N SER A 66 -0.95 -13.63 1.45
CA SER A 66 -0.48 -14.72 0.60
C SER A 66 1.02 -14.59 0.31
N LEU A 67 1.50 -13.39 -0.01
CA LEU A 67 2.93 -13.09 -0.14
C LEU A 67 3.68 -13.38 1.16
N ASN A 68 3.19 -12.88 2.29
CA ASN A 68 3.82 -13.06 3.59
C ASN A 68 3.79 -14.53 4.03
N ASN A 69 2.76 -15.29 3.66
CA ASN A 69 2.69 -16.73 3.89
C ASN A 69 3.64 -17.50 2.96
N HIS A 70 3.75 -17.09 1.69
CA HIS A 70 4.72 -17.61 0.74
C HIS A 70 6.15 -17.34 1.20
N LEU A 71 6.42 -16.14 1.73
CA LEU A 71 7.69 -15.76 2.33
C LEU A 71 7.91 -16.51 3.67
N LYS A 72 6.91 -16.70 4.53
CA LYS A 72 7.11 -17.50 5.74
C LYS A 72 7.43 -18.96 5.43
N ASN A 73 6.75 -19.55 4.43
CA ASN A 73 6.97 -20.94 4.03
C ASN A 73 8.33 -21.12 3.31
N THR A 74 8.65 -20.23 2.38
CA THR A 74 9.91 -20.29 1.60
C THR A 74 11.14 -19.96 2.46
N PHE A 75 11.00 -19.11 3.48
CA PHE A 75 12.10 -18.57 4.29
C PHE A 75 12.13 -19.18 5.70
N SER A 76 11.34 -20.23 5.94
CA SER A 76 11.39 -21.06 7.16
C SER A 76 12.77 -21.70 7.41
N LYS A 77 13.64 -21.70 6.38
CA LYS A 77 15.07 -22.03 6.50
C LYS A 77 15.91 -20.76 6.29
N LYS A 78 16.72 -20.44 7.30
CA LYS A 78 17.69 -19.33 7.39
C LYS A 78 18.29 -18.89 6.04
N LEU A 79 17.69 -17.88 5.42
CA LEU A 79 18.30 -17.12 4.33
C LEU A 79 19.01 -15.90 4.91
N SER A 80 20.13 -15.51 4.31
CA SER A 80 20.79 -14.25 4.63
C SER A 80 19.90 -13.07 4.20
N LEU A 81 20.03 -11.91 4.85
CA LEU A 81 19.26 -10.71 4.53
C LEU A 81 19.35 -10.33 3.04
N GLY A 82 20.51 -10.58 2.41
CA GLY A 82 20.71 -10.33 0.98
C GLY A 82 19.90 -11.24 0.07
N GLU A 83 19.70 -12.50 0.44
CA GLU A 83 18.85 -13.42 -0.32
C GLU A 83 17.36 -13.10 -0.13
N PHE A 84 16.99 -12.64 1.07
CA PHE A 84 15.64 -12.10 1.34
C PHE A 84 15.31 -10.93 0.42
N MET A 85 16.19 -9.93 0.34
CA MET A 85 15.93 -8.76 -0.50
C MET A 85 15.79 -9.11 -1.97
N LYS A 86 16.61 -10.04 -2.50
CA LYS A 86 16.51 -10.50 -3.89
C LYS A 86 15.16 -11.14 -4.21
N GLU A 87 14.64 -11.98 -3.32
CA GLU A 87 13.34 -12.61 -3.54
C GLU A 87 12.16 -11.67 -3.31
N TYR A 88 12.30 -10.74 -2.37
CA TYR A 88 11.32 -9.67 -2.16
C TYR A 88 11.19 -8.83 -3.43
N GLU A 89 12.32 -8.33 -3.98
CA GLU A 89 12.34 -7.58 -5.24
C GLU A 89 11.74 -8.39 -6.39
N ARG A 90 12.08 -9.67 -6.51
CA ARG A 90 11.50 -10.55 -7.54
C ARG A 90 9.99 -10.69 -7.40
N SER A 91 9.50 -10.79 -6.17
CA SER A 91 8.07 -10.93 -5.90
C SER A 91 7.30 -9.64 -6.20
N ILE A 92 7.86 -8.49 -5.84
CA ILE A 92 7.32 -7.18 -6.23
C ILE A 92 7.29 -7.02 -7.75
N LYS A 93 8.37 -7.43 -8.44
CA LYS A 93 8.42 -7.41 -9.91
C LYS A 93 7.30 -8.25 -10.54
N ARG A 94 7.09 -9.48 -10.06
CA ARG A 94 5.99 -10.34 -10.51
C ARG A 94 4.61 -9.70 -10.30
N LEU A 95 4.41 -9.04 -9.15
CA LEU A 95 3.16 -8.36 -8.86
C LEU A 95 2.90 -7.21 -9.84
N ARG A 96 3.93 -6.39 -10.13
CA ARG A 96 3.84 -5.31 -11.11
C ARG A 96 3.57 -5.80 -12.53
N GLU A 97 4.22 -6.89 -12.93
CA GLU A 97 4.01 -7.51 -14.25
C GLU A 97 2.59 -8.07 -14.40
N LYS A 98 2.08 -8.68 -13.32
CA LYS A 98 0.69 -9.17 -13.28
C LYS A 98 -0.30 -8.01 -13.40
N GLU A 99 -0.13 -6.95 -12.61
CA GLU A 99 -0.97 -5.75 -12.67
C GLU A 99 -0.97 -5.15 -14.09
N LEU A 100 0.21 -4.97 -14.68
CA LEU A 100 0.33 -4.47 -16.06
C LEU A 100 -0.41 -5.35 -17.06
N SER A 101 -0.33 -6.68 -16.90
CA SER A 101 -1.06 -7.60 -17.77
C SER A 101 -2.58 -7.48 -17.60
N GLU A 102 -3.08 -7.35 -16.37
CA GLU A 102 -4.51 -7.18 -16.10
C GLU A 102 -5.02 -5.81 -16.58
N ASP A 103 -4.22 -4.74 -16.43
CA ASP A 103 -4.50 -3.41 -16.98
C ASP A 103 -4.66 -3.44 -18.50
N LEU A 104 -3.74 -4.12 -19.20
CA LEU A 104 -3.83 -4.28 -20.65
C LEU A 104 -5.09 -5.04 -21.07
N LYS A 105 -5.46 -6.11 -20.33
CA LYS A 105 -6.70 -6.86 -20.58
C LYS A 105 -7.93 -6.00 -20.34
N SER A 106 -7.96 -5.26 -19.22
CA SER A 106 -9.04 -4.34 -18.86
C SER A 106 -9.27 -3.30 -19.97
N ARG A 107 -8.20 -2.63 -20.42
CA ARG A 107 -8.24 -1.63 -21.51
C ARG A 107 -8.71 -2.20 -22.86
N GLN A 108 -8.48 -3.49 -23.10
CA GLN A 108 -8.89 -4.18 -24.34
C GLN A 108 -10.27 -4.83 -24.23
N SER A 109 -10.79 -5.01 -23.01
CA SER A 109 -12.09 -5.60 -22.76
C SER A 109 -13.22 -4.58 -22.89
N LYS A 110 -14.41 -5.04 -23.30
CA LYS A 110 -15.60 -4.19 -23.27
C LYS A 110 -16.03 -3.98 -21.81
N PRO A 111 -16.45 -2.77 -21.41
CA PRO A 111 -17.02 -2.53 -20.10
C PRO A 111 -18.19 -3.49 -19.86
N ILE A 112 -18.22 -4.11 -18.68
CA ILE A 112 -19.36 -4.94 -18.27
C ILE A 112 -20.49 -3.96 -17.90
N PRO A 113 -21.64 -3.97 -18.58
CA PRO A 113 -22.75 -3.09 -18.23
C PRO A 113 -23.32 -3.49 -16.87
N PHE A 114 -23.66 -2.49 -16.05
CA PHE A 114 -24.44 -2.65 -14.82
C PHE A 114 -25.93 -2.84 -15.12
#